data_AF-A0A239HCL0-F1
#
_entry.id   AF-A0A239HCL0-F1
#
_cell.length_a   1.000
_cell.length_b   1.000
_cell.length_c   1.000
_cell.angle_alpha   90.00
_cell.angle_beta   90.00
_cell.angle_gamma   90.00
#
_symmetry.space_group_name_H-M   'P 1'
#
loop_
_entity.id
_entity.type
_entity.pdbx_description
1 polymer ?
#
loop_
_entity_poly.entity_id
_entity_poly.type
_entity_poly.pdbx_seq_one_letter_code
_entity_poly.pdbx_strand_id
1 'polypeptide(L)' 'MGTSVHLFVRESKTADGTLGTAPYLYAGPMTYMSHTGERPMLILWQLNHALPADVFHAARVA' A
#
# COMPACT_ATOMS: atom_id res chain seq x y z
N MET A 1 24.25 6.31 -3.58
CA MET A 1 23.15 5.57 -4.22
C MET A 1 22.08 5.37 -3.15
N GLY A 2 20.90 5.95 -3.33
CA GLY A 2 19.80 5.87 -2.34
C GLY A 2 18.74 4.88 -2.81
N THR A 3 18.06 4.24 -1.86
CA THR A 3 16.91 3.37 -2.14
C THR A 3 15.63 4.20 -2.03
N SER A 4 14.71 4.06 -2.99
CA SER A 4 13.35 4.60 -2.88
C SER A 4 12.35 3.48 -2.63
N VAL A 5 11.33 3.77 -1.82
CA VAL A 5 10.25 2.83 -1.50
C VAL A 5 8.98 3.30 -2.18
N HIS A 6 8.26 2.37 -2.80
CA HIS A 6 7.08 2.63 -3.64
C HIS A 6 5.94 1.69 -3.24
N LEU A 7 4.72 2.21 -3.14
CA LEU A 7 3.55 1.45 -2.69
C LEU A 7 2.67 1.01 -3.87
N PHE A 8 2.33 -0.27 -3.89
CA PHE A 8 1.34 -0.88 -4.79
C PHE A 8 0.27 -1.57 -3.95
N VAL A 9 -1.00 -1.29 -4.23
CA VAL A 9 -2.16 -1.83 -3.50
C VAL A 9 -3.15 -2.48 -4.46
N ARG A 10 -3.96 -3.42 -3.97
CA ARG A 10 -5.09 -4.00 -4.69
C ARG A 10 -6.18 -4.37 -3.70
N GLU A 11 -7.44 -4.33 -4.13
CA GLU A 11 -8.58 -4.57 -3.25
C GLU A 11 -8.63 -6.02 -2.76
N SER A 12 -8.48 -6.99 -3.68
CA SER A 12 -8.51 -8.41 -3.33
C SER A 12 -7.25 -9.13 -3.79
N LYS A 13 -6.74 -10.01 -2.92
CA LYS A 13 -5.69 -10.95 -3.29
C LYS A 13 -6.22 -12.13 -4.11
N THR A 14 -7.49 -12.45 -3.95
CA THR A 14 -8.14 -13.63 -4.52
C THR A 14 -8.86 -13.24 -5.81
N ALA A 15 -8.82 -14.13 -6.79
CA ALA A 15 -9.61 -13.96 -8.00
C ALA A 15 -11.10 -14.07 -7.66
N ASP A 16 -11.90 -13.11 -8.11
CA ASP A 16 -13.36 -13.20 -7.98
C ASP A 16 -13.92 -13.86 -9.24
N GLY A 17 -14.03 -15.18 -9.20
CA GLY A 17 -14.59 -15.97 -10.31
C GLY A 17 -13.80 -15.86 -11.62
N THR A 18 -14.50 -15.57 -12.72
CA THR A 18 -13.99 -15.64 -14.10
C THR A 18 -13.05 -14.50 -14.52
N LEU A 19 -13.02 -13.39 -13.78
CA LEU A 19 -12.29 -12.17 -14.14
C LEU A 19 -10.85 -12.10 -13.60
N GLY A 20 -10.40 -13.11 -12.85
CA GLY A 20 -9.05 -13.15 -12.28
C GLY A 20 -8.86 -12.23 -11.07
N THR A 21 -7.61 -12.06 -10.61
CA THR A 21 -7.28 -11.20 -9.46
C THR A 21 -7.28 -9.73 -9.85
N ALA A 22 -7.72 -8.86 -8.93
CA ALA A 22 -7.69 -7.42 -9.13
C ALA A 22 -6.28 -6.90 -9.49
N PRO A 23 -6.16 -5.94 -10.43
CA PRO A 23 -4.90 -5.33 -10.78
C PRO A 23 -4.33 -4.51 -9.62
N TYR A 24 -3.01 -4.33 -9.61
CA TYR A 24 -2.36 -3.42 -8.68
C TYR A 24 -2.50 -1.98 -9.12
N LEU A 25 -2.85 -1.11 -8.17
CA LEU A 25 -2.77 0.33 -8.29
C LEU A 25 -1.46 0.83 -7.68
N TYR A 26 -0.74 1.65 -8.42
CA TYR A 26 0.44 2.34 -7.95
C TYR A 26 0.02 3.59 -7.15
N ALA A 27 0.28 3.58 -5.84
CA ALA A 27 -0.10 4.66 -4.94
C ALA A 27 0.95 5.79 -4.86
N GLY A 28 2.22 5.49 -5.20
CA GLY A 28 3.29 6.48 -5.23
C GLY A 28 4.50 6.15 -4.36
N PRO A 29 5.49 7.06 -4.33
CA PRO A 29 6.67 6.93 -3.47
C PRO A 29 6.31 7.21 -2.00
N MET A 30 7.04 6.55 -1.09
CA MET A 30 6.89 6.69 0.36
C MET A 30 8.18 7.13 1.02
N THR A 31 8.03 7.86 2.12
CA THR A 31 9.11 8.31 3.00
C THR A 31 9.08 7.52 4.30
N TYR A 32 10.23 6.99 4.71
CA TYR A 32 10.39 6.35 6.02
C TYR A 32 10.24 7.40 7.12
N MET A 33 9.40 7.12 8.12
CA MET A 33 9.24 7.99 9.29
C MET A 33 9.94 7.41 10.51
N SER A 34 9.57 6.20 10.90
CA SER A 34 10.10 5.54 12.11
C SER A 34 9.88 4.03 12.06
N HIS A 35 10.54 3.30 12.94
CA HIS A 35 10.17 1.92 13.26
C HIS A 35 10.21 1.70 14.76
N THR A 36 9.43 0.73 15.24
CA THR A 36 9.39 0.30 16.64
C THR A 36 9.36 -1.22 16.72
N GLY A 37 10.04 -1.77 17.71
CA GLY A 37 10.20 -3.21 17.86
C GLY A 37 11.28 -3.78 16.95
N GLU A 38 11.76 -4.96 17.31
CA GLU A 38 12.82 -5.66 16.57
C GLU A 38 12.29 -6.92 15.87
N ARG A 39 11.46 -7.69 16.57
CA ARG A 39 10.79 -8.90 16.06
C ARG A 39 9.48 -9.13 16.84
N PRO A 40 8.31 -8.74 16.30
CA PRO A 40 8.10 -8.08 15.00
C PRO A 40 8.55 -6.61 14.99
N MET A 41 8.91 -6.11 13.80
CA MET A 41 9.21 -4.69 13.55
C MET A 41 8.01 -4.02 12.87
N LEU A 42 7.52 -2.93 13.45
CA LEU A 42 6.52 -2.06 12.84
C LEU A 42 7.24 -0.88 12.21
N ILE A 43 7.02 -0.62 10.93
CA ILE A 43 7.60 0.53 10.22
C ILE A 43 6.48 1.49 9.82
N LEU A 44 6.62 2.75 10.23
CA LEU A 44 5.74 3.84 9.84
C LEU A 44 6.29 4.50 8.56
N TRP A 45 5.45 4.50 7.52
CA TRP A 45 5.72 5.14 6.23
C TRP A 45 4.71 6.26 5.99
N GLN A 46 5.18 7.34 5.37
CA GLN A 46 4.33 8.41 4.87
C GLN A 46 4.28 8.33 3.34
N LEU A 47 3.07 8.22 2.78
CA LEU A 47 2.87 8.34 1.34
C LEU A 47 2.99 9.81 0.92
N ASN A 48 3.75 10.07 -0.15
CA ASN A 48 4.04 11.45 -0.57
C ASN A 48 2.82 12.18 -1.16
N HIS A 49 1.84 11.43 -1.67
CA HIS A 49 0.59 11.95 -2.19
C HIS A 49 -0.58 11.26 -1.49
N ALA A 50 -1.68 11.99 -1.28
CA ALA A 50 -2.90 11.38 -0.76
C ALA A 50 -3.40 10.31 -1.73
N LEU A 51 -3.94 9.22 -1.18
CA LEU A 51 -4.63 8.22 -2.01
C LEU A 51 -5.86 8.86 -2.68
N PRO A 52 -6.17 8.47 -3.92
CA PRO A 52 -7.47 8.76 -4.53
C PRO A 52 -8.61 8.31 -3.62
N ALA A 53 -9.72 9.07 -3.62
CA ALA A 53 -10.80 8.90 -2.63
C ALA A 53 -11.48 7.53 -2.72
N ASP A 54 -11.66 7.02 -3.92
CA ASP A 54 -12.17 5.67 -4.23
C ASP A 54 -11.26 4.57 -3.64
N VAL A 55 -9.95 4.68 -3.88
CA VAL A 55 -8.96 3.74 -3.34
C VAL A 55 -8.89 3.82 -1.81
N PHE A 56 -8.93 5.02 -1.25
CA PHE A 56 -8.92 5.22 0.20
C PHE A 56 -10.16 4.61 0.85
N HIS A 57 -11.33 4.76 0.24
CA HIS A 57 -12.56 4.19 0.76
C HIS A 57 -12.50 2.66 0.78
N ALA A 58 -12.04 2.03 -0.31
CA ALA A 58 -11.84 0.59 -0.37
C ALA A 58 -10.84 0.10 0.70
N ALA A 59 -9.70 0.79 0.84
CA ALA A 59 -8.65 0.42 1.79
C ALA A 59 -9.05 0.60 3.27
N ARG A 60 -9.90 1.59 3.59
CA ARG A 60 -10.35 1.87 4.96
C ARG A 60 -11.34 0.83 5.49
N VAL A 61 -12.13 0.23 4.61
CA VAL A 61 -13.23 -0.67 4.97
C VAL A 61 -12.77 -2.14 5.04
N ALA A 62 -11.61 -2.46 4.45
CA ALA A 62 -11.01 -3.79 4.40
C ALA A 62 -10.40 -4.28 5.73
#